data_AF-A0AAN6D3M2-F1
#
_entry.id   AF-A0AAN6D3M2-F1
#
_cell.length_a   1.000
_cell.length_b   1.000
_cell.length_c   1.000
_cell.angle_alpha   90.00
_cell.angle_beta   90.00
_cell.angle_gamma   90.00
#
_symmetry.space_group_name_H-M   'P 1'
#
loop_
_entity.id
_entity.type
_entity.pdbx_description
1 polymer ?
#
loop_
_entity_poly.entity_id
_entity_poly.type
_entity_poly.pdbx_seq_one_letter_code
_entity_poly.pdbx_strand_id
1 'polypeptide(L)'
;MSTRGTRKSRKTAKEPAENLKYVRFDGLRKAAEFSLQETVSKFDIEKLVECYPGVDRETLTDFHHQITEMWTSKALDEFQGIYLEKDLEQKLNELDEIIFESRQRQLRNDPPFLIHRLSAEDIVQTKLLDVKQQSISKLSDKLELLRQENNALMSQVKQMHDESAQNFQAMEQSISHLEELDRMKDQLSDERFKQLLKYITEKCF
;
A
#
# COMPACT_ATOMS: atom_id res chain seq x y z
N MET A 1 32.48 3.04 0.99
CA MET A 1 31.67 3.87 1.89
C MET A 1 30.33 4.12 1.21
N SER A 2 29.28 3.43 1.64
CA SER A 2 27.96 3.40 1.00
C SER A 2 26.91 3.61 2.08
N THR A 3 26.17 4.70 2.02
CA THR A 3 25.03 4.96 2.92
C THR A 3 23.74 4.85 2.11
N ARG A 4 23.14 3.65 2.16
CA ARG A 4 21.77 3.36 1.72
C ARG A 4 20.79 4.15 2.59
N GLY A 5 20.09 5.10 1.99
CA GLY A 5 18.89 5.71 2.58
C GLY A 5 17.64 4.94 2.17
N THR A 6 17.24 3.94 2.95
CA THR A 6 15.92 3.30 2.84
C THR A 6 14.86 4.21 3.45
N ARG A 7 13.98 4.80 2.63
CA ARG A 7 12.71 5.41 3.09
C ARG A 7 11.54 4.56 2.62
N LYS A 8 10.89 3.91 3.59
CA LYS A 8 9.69 3.10 3.45
C LYS A 8 8.56 3.94 2.82
N SER A 9 8.04 3.46 1.69
CA SER A 9 6.74 3.88 1.17
C SER A 9 5.65 3.19 2.00
N ARG A 10 4.75 3.94 2.61
CA ARG A 10 3.53 3.38 3.22
C ARG A 10 2.37 4.35 3.01
N LYS A 11 1.56 4.06 1.99
CA LYS A 11 0.13 4.43 1.94
C LYS A 11 -0.65 3.12 1.94
N THR A 12 -0.88 2.62 3.14
CA THR A 12 -2.06 1.84 3.52
C THR A 12 -2.74 2.70 4.58
N ALA A 13 -4.08 2.67 4.67
CA ALA A 13 -4.91 3.41 5.63
C ALA A 13 -4.10 3.85 6.85
N LYS A 14 -3.94 5.17 7.04
CA LYS A 14 -3.02 5.76 8.02
C LYS A 14 -3.46 5.25 9.40
N GLU A 15 -2.85 4.14 9.85
CA GLU A 15 -3.06 3.58 11.17
C GLU A 15 -2.88 4.74 12.15
N PRO A 16 -3.85 5.01 13.03
CA PRO A 16 -3.71 6.09 14.00
C PRO A 16 -2.38 5.86 14.72
N ALA A 17 -1.54 6.90 14.77
CA ALA A 17 -0.27 6.81 15.47
C ALA A 17 -0.56 6.28 16.88
N GLU A 18 0.12 5.21 17.31
CA GLU A 18 -0.21 4.40 18.51
C GLU A 18 -0.34 5.18 19.83
N ASN A 19 -0.05 6.49 19.84
CA ASN A 19 -0.16 7.39 20.99
C ASN A 19 -1.01 8.66 20.73
N LEU A 20 -1.80 8.69 19.66
CA LEU A 20 -2.62 9.85 19.33
C LEU A 20 -3.93 9.80 20.13
N LYS A 21 -4.04 10.67 21.14
CA LYS A 21 -5.28 10.85 21.89
C LYS A 21 -6.09 11.97 21.25
N TYR A 22 -7.28 11.65 20.78
CA TYR A 22 -8.28 12.65 20.39
C TYR A 22 -8.88 13.28 21.65
N VAL A 23 -8.79 14.60 21.76
CA VAL A 23 -9.20 15.32 22.99
C VAL A 23 -10.10 16.51 22.66
N ARG A 24 -9.98 17.08 21.46
CA ARG A 24 -10.63 18.36 21.14
C ARG A 24 -12.13 18.25 20.98
N PHE A 25 -12.61 17.23 20.26
CA PHE A 25 -14.04 17.01 20.11
C PHE A 25 -14.73 16.71 21.45
N ASP A 26 -14.13 15.83 22.26
CA ASP A 26 -14.60 15.55 23.61
C ASP A 26 -14.60 16.79 24.51
N GLY A 27 -13.57 17.63 24.41
CA GLY A 27 -13.48 18.89 25.13
C GLY A 27 -14.58 19.87 24.73
N LEU A 28 -14.86 19.98 23.43
CA LEU A 28 -15.93 20.83 22.89
C LEU A 28 -17.29 20.35 23.40
N ARG A 29 -17.57 19.05 23.32
CA ARG A 29 -18.83 18.45 23.81
C ARG A 29 -19.03 18.73 25.29
N LYS A 30 -18.02 18.45 26.12
CA LYS A 30 -18.08 18.72 27.57
C LYS A 30 -18.29 20.19 27.88
N ALA A 31 -17.63 21.09 27.15
CA ALA A 31 -17.81 22.53 27.34
C ALA A 31 -19.24 22.99 26.97
N ALA A 32 -19.82 22.43 25.90
CA ALA A 32 -21.19 22.72 25.48
C ALA A 32 -22.21 22.21 26.50
N GLU A 33 -22.07 20.95 26.95
CA GLU A 33 -22.91 20.35 27.99
C GLU A 33 -22.83 21.14 29.31
N PHE A 34 -21.62 21.49 29.74
CA PHE A 34 -21.41 22.29 30.94
C PHE A 34 -22.05 23.68 30.83
N SER A 35 -21.89 24.35 29.68
CA SER A 35 -22.48 25.67 29.46
C SER A 35 -24.01 25.63 29.45
N LEU A 36 -24.60 24.56 28.90
CA LEU A 36 -26.04 24.32 28.95
C LEU A 36 -26.53 24.10 30.39
N GLN A 37 -25.84 23.26 31.16
CA GLN A 37 -26.16 23.00 32.56
C GLN A 37 -26.08 24.28 33.40
N GLU A 38 -25.03 25.08 33.25
CA GLU A 38 -24.91 26.37 33.95
C GLU A 38 -26.04 27.33 33.57
N THR A 39 -26.41 27.38 32.29
CA THR A 39 -27.51 28.25 31.81
C THR A 39 -28.85 27.84 32.43
N VAL A 40 -29.13 26.53 32.43
CA VAL A 40 -30.35 25.97 33.03
C VAL A 40 -30.35 26.15 34.54
N SER A 41 -29.20 26.00 35.20
CA SER A 41 -29.04 26.21 36.65
C SER A 41 -29.38 27.64 37.08
N LYS A 42 -29.17 28.65 36.21
CA LYS A 42 -29.58 30.04 36.52
C LYS A 42 -31.09 30.28 36.43
N PHE A 43 -31.83 29.37 35.81
CA PHE A 43 -33.28 29.42 35.74
C PHE A 43 -33.87 28.83 37.04
N ASP A 44 -33.94 29.67 38.07
CA ASP A 44 -34.41 29.28 39.40
C ASP A 44 -35.95 29.32 39.52
N ILE A 45 -36.52 28.34 40.22
CA ILE A 45 -37.96 28.29 40.52
C ILE A 45 -38.41 29.49 41.37
N GLU A 46 -37.59 29.95 42.32
CA GLU A 46 -37.95 31.08 43.19
C GLU A 46 -38.13 32.38 42.39
N LYS A 47 -37.25 32.63 41.41
CA LYS A 47 -37.39 33.78 40.50
C LYS A 47 -38.64 33.65 39.63
N LEU A 48 -39.02 32.43 39.25
CA LEU A 48 -40.23 32.19 38.47
C LEU A 48 -41.49 32.49 39.29
N VAL A 49 -41.52 32.11 40.57
CA VAL A 49 -42.61 32.43 41.50
C VAL A 49 -42.70 33.94 41.74
N GLU A 50 -41.57 34.63 41.89
CA GLU A 50 -41.52 36.11 42.01
C GLU A 50 -42.08 36.81 40.76
N CYS A 51 -41.81 36.28 39.55
CA CYS A 51 -42.31 36.86 38.30
C CYS A 51 -43.81 36.58 38.06
N TYR A 52 -44.35 35.50 38.62
CA TYR A 52 -45.73 35.06 38.39
C TYR A 52 -46.49 34.79 39.70
N PRO A 53 -46.68 35.82 40.57
CA PRO A 53 -47.26 35.65 41.90
C PRO A 53 -48.75 35.24 41.91
N GLY A 54 -49.44 35.34 40.77
CA GLY A 54 -50.85 34.96 40.63
C GLY A 54 -51.09 33.50 40.26
N VAL A 55 -50.03 32.71 40.07
CA VAL A 55 -50.11 31.29 39.69
C VAL A 55 -49.71 30.44 40.88
N ASP A 56 -50.37 29.29 41.05
CA ASP A 56 -50.02 28.35 42.11
C ASP A 56 -48.60 27.79 41.95
N ARG A 57 -47.90 27.61 43.07
CA ARG A 57 -46.49 27.21 43.11
C ARG A 57 -46.28 25.81 42.57
N GLU A 58 -47.24 24.89 42.77
CA GLU A 58 -47.15 23.53 42.24
C GLU A 58 -47.19 23.54 40.70
N THR A 59 -48.10 24.34 40.12
CA THR A 59 -48.21 24.51 38.67
C THR A 59 -46.92 25.11 38.06
N LEU A 60 -46.32 26.09 38.74
CA LEU A 60 -45.04 26.68 38.32
C LEU A 60 -43.87 25.71 38.44
N THR A 61 -43.90 24.81 39.41
CA THR A 61 -42.86 23.79 39.61
C THR A 61 -42.93 22.74 38.50
N ASP A 62 -44.12 22.25 38.17
CA ASP A 62 -44.32 21.31 37.05
C ASP A 62 -43.90 21.94 35.72
N PHE A 63 -44.27 23.20 35.49
CA PHE A 63 -43.88 23.95 34.30
C PHE A 63 -42.37 24.17 34.22
N HIS A 64 -41.73 24.54 35.33
CA HIS A 64 -40.28 24.71 35.41
C HIS A 64 -39.53 23.43 35.06
N HIS A 65 -40.00 22.29 35.60
CA HIS A 65 -39.43 20.98 35.30
C HIS A 65 -39.58 20.64 33.82
N GLN A 66 -40.78 20.78 33.27
CA GLN A 66 -41.07 20.51 31.86
C GLN A 66 -40.23 21.38 30.91
N ILE A 67 -40.08 22.67 31.20
CA ILE A 67 -39.27 23.58 30.37
C ILE A 67 -37.79 23.20 30.45
N THR A 68 -37.29 22.96 31.65
CA THR A 68 -35.90 22.57 31.86
C THR A 68 -35.56 21.28 31.12
N GLU A 69 -36.40 20.26 31.23
CA GLU A 69 -36.22 18.98 30.54
C GLU A 69 -36.34 19.13 29.02
N MET A 70 -37.39 19.81 28.54
CA MET A 70 -37.57 20.03 27.11
C MET A 70 -36.42 20.84 26.51
N TRP A 71 -35.97 21.90 27.18
CA TRP A 71 -34.86 22.72 26.72
C TRP A 71 -33.60 21.88 26.64
N THR A 72 -33.24 21.19 27.72
CA THR A 72 -32.01 20.38 27.77
C THR A 72 -32.00 19.32 26.69
N SER A 73 -33.09 18.57 26.51
CA SER A 73 -33.22 17.58 25.43
C SER A 73 -33.05 18.21 24.05
N LYS A 74 -33.82 19.25 23.73
CA LYS A 74 -33.76 19.90 22.41
C LYS A 74 -32.39 20.50 22.13
N ALA A 75 -31.76 21.13 23.12
CA ALA A 75 -30.45 21.72 22.94
C ALA A 75 -29.37 20.66 22.66
N LEU A 76 -29.41 19.51 23.35
CA LEU A 76 -28.49 18.40 23.10
C LEU A 76 -28.71 17.79 21.71
N ASP A 77 -29.96 17.61 21.30
CA ASP A 77 -30.30 17.09 19.97
C ASP A 77 -29.80 18.04 18.86
N GLU A 78 -30.01 19.34 19.02
CA GLU A 78 -29.53 20.36 18.08
C GLU A 78 -27.99 20.42 18.04
N PHE A 79 -27.31 20.31 19.20
CA PHE A 79 -25.85 20.22 19.23
C PHE A 79 -25.35 19.00 18.45
N GLN A 80 -25.98 17.84 18.65
CA GLN A 80 -25.65 16.64 17.89
C GLN A 80 -25.90 16.81 16.39
N GLY A 81 -27.01 17.44 16.01
CA GLY A 81 -27.30 17.81 14.62
C GLY A 81 -26.18 18.64 14.00
N ILE A 82 -25.75 19.71 14.69
CA ILE A 82 -24.66 20.57 14.23
C ILE A 82 -23.34 19.79 14.10
N TYR A 83 -23.03 18.91 15.06
CA TYR A 83 -21.81 18.09 15.03
C TYR A 83 -21.76 17.21 13.79
N LEU A 84 -22.89 16.59 13.42
CA LEU A 84 -23.01 15.74 12.26
C LEU A 84 -23.01 16.54 10.95
N GLU A 85 -23.80 17.61 10.85
CA GLU A 85 -23.88 18.44 9.64
C GLU A 85 -22.54 19.05 9.24
N LYS A 86 -21.75 19.45 10.24
CA LYS A 86 -20.45 20.10 10.01
C LYS A 86 -19.30 19.11 10.00
N ASP A 87 -19.54 17.84 10.28
CA ASP A 87 -18.51 16.80 10.40
C ASP A 87 -17.40 17.25 11.36
N LEU A 88 -17.82 17.76 12.53
CA LEU A 88 -16.93 18.41 13.48
C LEU A 88 -15.97 17.42 14.16
N GLU A 89 -16.44 16.19 14.40
CA GLU A 89 -15.62 15.14 14.99
C GLU A 89 -14.42 14.82 14.10
N GLN A 90 -14.65 14.54 12.82
CA GLN A 90 -13.58 14.24 11.87
C GLN A 90 -12.59 15.41 11.78
N LYS A 91 -13.08 16.64 11.61
CA LYS A 91 -12.21 17.83 11.46
C LYS A 91 -11.37 18.12 12.70
N LEU A 92 -11.93 17.94 13.90
CA LEU A 92 -11.19 18.13 15.14
C LEU A 92 -10.19 17.00 15.38
N ASN A 93 -10.50 15.78 14.96
CA ASN A 93 -9.59 14.65 14.98
C ASN A 93 -8.42 14.85 14.00
N GLU A 94 -8.69 15.31 12.78
CA GLU A 94 -7.66 15.71 11.82
C GLU A 94 -6.78 16.85 12.36
N LEU A 95 -7.35 17.80 13.09
CA LEU A 95 -6.59 18.85 13.76
C LEU A 95 -5.69 18.30 14.87
N ASP A 96 -6.18 17.35 15.68
CA ASP A 96 -5.38 16.63 16.68
C ASP A 96 -4.18 15.91 16.02
N GLU A 97 -4.39 15.28 14.86
CA GLU A 97 -3.33 14.66 14.05
C GLU A 97 -2.29 15.66 13.57
N ILE A 98 -2.72 16.78 12.96
CA ILE A 98 -1.82 17.84 12.47
C ILE A 98 -0.97 18.41 13.61
N ILE A 99 -1.56 18.57 14.79
CA ILE A 99 -0.86 19.11 15.95
C ILE A 99 0.13 18.09 16.52
N PHE A 100 -0.22 16.82 16.54
CA PHE A 100 0.73 15.78 16.90
C PHE A 100 1.91 15.70 15.92
N GLU A 101 1.64 15.72 14.62
CA GLU A 101 2.69 15.73 13.59
C GLU A 101 3.59 16.95 13.72
N SER A 102 3.03 18.14 13.96
CA SER A 102 3.84 19.36 14.12
C SER A 102 4.74 19.29 15.36
N ARG A 103 4.25 18.74 16.48
CA ARG A 103 5.08 18.47 17.68
C ARG A 103 6.20 17.48 17.38
N GLN A 104 5.92 16.42 16.62
CA GLN A 104 6.95 15.45 16.21
C GLN A 104 8.02 16.08 15.32
N ARG A 105 7.64 16.96 14.39
CA ARG A 105 8.57 17.72 13.55
C ARG A 105 9.44 18.67 14.37
N GLN A 106 8.85 19.34 15.37
CA GLN A 106 9.58 20.20 16.29
C GLN A 106 10.65 19.42 17.08
N LEU A 107 10.33 18.21 17.57
CA LEU A 107 11.31 17.34 18.23
C LEU A 107 12.45 16.90 17.31
N ARG A 108 12.19 16.80 16.00
CA ARG A 108 13.19 16.45 14.97
C ARG A 108 14.01 17.65 14.50
N ASN A 109 13.74 18.86 15.00
CA ASN A 109 14.29 20.12 14.51
C ASN A 109 14.07 20.34 13.00
N ASP A 110 12.94 19.86 12.47
CA ASP A 110 12.56 20.13 11.09
C ASP A 110 12.29 21.63 10.91
N PRO A 111 12.65 22.23 9.75
CA PRO A 111 12.41 23.64 9.51
C PRO A 111 10.92 23.97 9.52
N PRO A 112 10.52 25.16 10.01
CA PRO A 112 9.13 25.56 10.10
C PRO A 112 8.51 25.64 8.69
N PHE A 113 7.33 25.03 8.54
CA PHE A 113 6.60 25.05 7.28
C PHE A 113 5.82 26.36 7.13
N LEU A 114 6.27 27.26 6.26
CA LEU A 114 5.67 28.57 6.02
C LEU A 114 4.65 28.50 4.88
N ILE A 115 3.37 28.33 5.22
CA ILE A 115 2.26 28.20 4.24
C ILE A 115 2.19 29.42 3.30
N HIS A 116 2.48 30.62 3.80
CA HIS A 116 2.42 31.87 3.01
C HIS A 116 3.49 32.00 1.93
N ARG A 117 4.51 31.13 1.93
CA ARG A 117 5.57 31.11 0.92
C ARG A 117 5.33 30.04 -0.14
N LEU A 118 4.26 29.27 -0.03
CA LEU A 118 3.97 28.17 -0.94
C LEU A 118 3.43 28.74 -2.25
N SER A 119 4.13 28.50 -3.36
CA SER A 119 3.63 28.85 -4.69
C SER A 119 2.47 27.93 -5.07
N ALA A 120 1.58 28.41 -5.95
CA ALA A 120 0.58 27.55 -6.57
C ALA A 120 1.22 26.34 -7.28
N GLU A 121 2.43 26.52 -7.83
CA GLU A 121 3.19 25.45 -8.44
C GLU A 121 3.60 24.38 -7.42
N ASP A 122 4.08 24.79 -6.24
CA ASP A 122 4.50 23.86 -5.17
C ASP A 122 3.32 23.01 -4.67
N ILE A 123 2.13 23.60 -4.59
CA ILE A 123 0.90 22.90 -4.21
C ILE A 123 0.55 21.82 -5.24
N VAL A 124 0.61 22.17 -6.52
CA VAL A 124 0.34 21.24 -7.62
C VAL A 124 1.40 20.14 -7.65
N GLN A 125 2.68 20.48 -7.50
CA GLN A 125 3.77 19.51 -7.44
C GLN A 125 3.62 18.54 -6.26
N THR A 126 3.18 19.02 -5.09
CA THR A 126 2.95 18.18 -3.91
C THR A 126 1.83 17.17 -4.18
N LYS A 127 0.74 17.58 -4.83
CA LYS A 127 -0.32 16.64 -5.24
C LYS A 127 0.14 15.66 -6.32
N LEU A 128 0.98 16.11 -7.25
CA LEU A 128 1.55 15.25 -8.30
C LEU A 128 2.58 14.26 -7.77
N LEU A 129 3.27 14.55 -6.67
CA LEU A 129 4.27 13.65 -6.09
C LEU A 129 3.69 12.28 -5.77
N ASP A 130 2.49 12.23 -5.19
CA ASP A 130 1.81 10.96 -4.88
C ASP A 130 1.54 10.11 -6.14
N VAL A 131 1.04 10.76 -7.20
CA VAL A 131 0.75 10.10 -8.48
C VAL A 131 2.03 9.63 -9.15
N LYS A 132 3.08 10.45 -9.11
CA LYS A 132 4.41 10.11 -9.63
C LYS A 132 5.01 8.93 -8.85
N GLN A 133 4.90 8.92 -7.53
CA GLN A 133 5.40 7.84 -6.68
C GLN A 133 4.71 6.51 -7.00
N GLN A 134 3.38 6.52 -7.16
CA GLN A 134 2.62 5.33 -7.59
C GLN A 134 3.03 4.87 -8.99
N SER A 135 3.26 5.80 -9.91
CA SER A 135 3.69 5.50 -11.28
C SER A 135 5.10 4.88 -11.29
N ILE A 136 6.02 5.40 -10.50
CA ILE A 136 7.37 4.86 -10.34
C ILE A 136 7.31 3.43 -9.80
N SER A 137 6.50 3.17 -8.77
CA SER A 137 6.32 1.82 -8.22
C SER A 137 5.79 0.84 -9.28
N LYS A 138 4.74 1.21 -10.00
CA LYS A 138 4.19 0.36 -11.07
C LYS A 138 5.20 0.08 -12.19
N LEU A 139 6.02 1.07 -12.53
CA LEU A 139 7.06 0.93 -13.55
C LEU A 139 8.21 0.07 -13.05
N SER A 140 8.61 0.19 -11.78
CA SER A 140 9.65 -0.68 -11.21
C SER A 140 9.21 -2.13 -11.17
N ASP A 141 7.96 -2.40 -10.80
CA ASP A 141 7.41 -3.76 -10.75
C ASP A 141 7.38 -4.39 -12.15
N LYS A 142 6.97 -3.62 -13.16
CA LYS A 142 7.01 -4.06 -14.57
C LYS A 142 8.43 -4.32 -15.06
N LEU A 143 9.37 -3.47 -14.69
CA LEU A 143 10.78 -3.62 -15.08
C LEU A 143 11.39 -4.88 -14.45
N GLU A 144 11.06 -5.14 -13.19
CA GLU A 144 11.49 -6.37 -12.50
C GLU A 144 10.92 -7.62 -13.17
N LEU A 145 9.63 -7.61 -13.52
CA LEU A 145 8.99 -8.70 -14.25
C LEU A 145 9.67 -8.95 -15.61
N LEU A 146 9.91 -7.89 -16.41
CA LEU A 146 10.61 -8.01 -17.69
C LEU A 146 12.05 -8.54 -17.53
N ARG A 147 12.76 -8.17 -16.46
CA ARG A 147 14.09 -8.73 -16.17
C ARG A 147 14.02 -10.22 -15.87
N GLN A 148 13.01 -10.65 -15.11
CA GLN A 148 12.81 -12.07 -14.82
C GLN A 148 12.51 -12.86 -16.10
N GLU A 149 11.60 -12.36 -16.94
CA GLU A 149 11.28 -12.97 -18.23
C GLU A 149 12.49 -13.03 -19.16
N ASN A 150 13.26 -11.93 -19.28
CA ASN A 150 14.45 -11.90 -20.11
C ASN A 150 15.51 -12.91 -19.63
N ASN A 151 15.73 -13.01 -18.33
CA ASN A 151 16.64 -14.00 -17.76
C ASN A 151 16.17 -15.44 -18.02
N ALA A 152 14.86 -15.70 -17.91
CA ALA A 152 14.27 -17.01 -18.20
C ALA A 152 14.44 -17.37 -19.69
N LEU A 153 14.15 -16.44 -20.60
CA LEU A 153 14.35 -16.62 -22.04
C LEU A 153 15.82 -16.83 -22.40
N MET A 154 16.75 -16.06 -21.82
CA MET A 154 18.18 -16.28 -22.01
C MET A 154 18.61 -17.67 -21.53
N SER A 155 18.07 -18.15 -20.42
CA SER A 155 18.35 -19.51 -19.94
C SER A 155 17.85 -20.57 -20.92
N GLN A 156 16.64 -20.41 -21.46
CA GLN A 156 16.09 -21.32 -22.47
C GLN A 156 16.93 -21.33 -23.74
N VAL A 157 17.35 -20.16 -24.23
CA VAL A 157 18.21 -20.07 -25.42
C VAL A 157 19.54 -20.77 -25.20
N LYS A 158 20.17 -20.58 -24.04
CA LYS A 158 21.41 -21.31 -23.69
C LYS A 158 21.20 -22.81 -23.65
N GLN A 159 20.12 -23.26 -23.02
CA GLN A 159 19.79 -24.69 -22.97
C GLN A 159 19.60 -25.28 -24.38
N MET A 160 18.80 -24.65 -25.23
CA MET A 160 18.61 -25.12 -26.62
C MET A 160 19.91 -25.10 -27.42
N HIS A 161 20.77 -24.11 -27.19
CA HIS A 161 22.09 -24.05 -27.83
C HIS A 161 22.96 -25.24 -27.40
N ASP A 162 23.01 -25.54 -26.11
CA ASP A 162 23.79 -26.65 -25.57
C ASP A 162 23.24 -28.00 -26.04
N GLU A 163 21.91 -28.18 -26.08
CA GLU A 163 21.24 -29.35 -26.64
C GLU A 163 21.56 -29.53 -28.14
N SER A 164 21.53 -28.44 -28.90
CA SER A 164 21.90 -28.45 -30.33
C SER A 164 23.35 -28.84 -30.53
N ALA A 165 24.28 -28.28 -29.74
CA ALA A 165 25.70 -28.64 -29.79
C ALA A 165 25.94 -30.13 -29.46
N GLN A 166 25.24 -30.67 -28.46
CA GLN A 166 25.29 -32.10 -28.14
C GLN A 166 24.75 -32.97 -29.27
N ASN A 167 23.63 -32.57 -29.89
CA ASN A 167 23.06 -33.28 -31.03
C ASN A 167 24.00 -33.28 -32.24
N PHE A 168 24.66 -32.15 -32.54
CA PHE A 168 25.66 -32.08 -33.60
C PHE A 168 26.85 -33.00 -33.31
N GLN A 169 27.34 -33.04 -32.07
CA GLN A 169 28.43 -33.92 -31.68
C GLN A 169 28.05 -35.41 -31.79
N ALA A 170 26.83 -35.77 -31.38
CA ALA A 170 26.30 -37.13 -31.53
C ALA A 170 26.14 -37.53 -33.02
N MET A 171 25.74 -36.57 -33.87
CA MET A 171 25.64 -36.76 -35.31
C MET A 171 27.02 -36.95 -35.96
N GLU A 172 28.02 -36.15 -35.60
CA GLU A 172 29.41 -36.35 -36.05
C GLU A 172 29.95 -37.73 -35.64
N GLN A 173 29.69 -38.17 -34.41
CA GLN A 173 30.08 -39.52 -33.96
C GLN A 173 29.39 -40.62 -34.77
N SER A 174 28.11 -40.45 -35.08
CA SER A 174 27.35 -41.41 -35.89
C SER A 174 27.88 -41.48 -37.32
N ILE A 175 28.23 -40.34 -37.92
CA ILE A 175 28.86 -40.28 -39.25
C ILE A 175 30.21 -40.99 -39.23
N SER A 176 31.07 -40.70 -38.24
CA SER A 176 32.36 -41.37 -38.08
C SER A 176 32.20 -42.89 -37.95
N HIS A 177 31.19 -43.35 -37.21
CA HIS A 177 30.91 -44.78 -37.06
C HIS A 177 30.46 -45.43 -38.38
N LEU A 178 29.63 -44.73 -39.17
CA LEU A 178 29.23 -45.19 -40.50
C LEU A 178 30.42 -45.26 -41.46
N GLU A 179 31.33 -44.28 -41.41
CA GLU A 179 32.58 -44.32 -42.20
C GLU A 179 33.48 -45.50 -41.81
N GLU A 180 33.57 -45.82 -40.52
CA GLU A 180 34.30 -47.01 -40.05
C GLU A 180 33.65 -48.31 -40.56
N LEU A 181 32.32 -48.42 -40.47
CA LEU A 181 31.58 -49.58 -40.97
C LEU A 181 31.75 -49.77 -42.48
N ASP A 182 31.75 -48.69 -43.26
CA ASP A 182 31.96 -48.76 -44.71
C ASP A 182 33.39 -49.24 -45.04
N ARG A 183 34.40 -48.75 -44.31
CA ARG A 183 35.79 -49.26 -44.43
C ARG A 183 35.89 -50.74 -44.04
N MET A 184 35.21 -51.19 -42.99
CA MET A 184 35.20 -52.60 -42.58
C MET A 184 34.53 -53.49 -43.64
N LYS A 185 33.45 -53.01 -44.28
CA LYS A 185 32.79 -53.71 -45.38
C LYS A 185 33.72 -53.88 -46.58
N ASP A 186 34.45 -52.83 -46.97
CA ASP A 186 35.41 -52.91 -48.07
C ASP A 186 36.52 -53.92 -47.78
N GLN A 187 37.05 -53.92 -46.55
CA GLN A 187 38.06 -54.90 -46.12
C GLN A 187 37.55 -56.34 -46.12
N LEU A 188 36.31 -56.58 -45.67
CA LEU A 188 35.68 -57.90 -45.69
C LEU A 188 35.44 -58.42 -47.11
N SER A 189 35.05 -57.53 -48.03
CA SER A 189 34.88 -57.86 -49.44
C SER A 189 36.21 -58.27 -50.06
N ASP A 190 37.27 -57.52 -49.81
CA ASP A 190 38.61 -57.81 -50.30
C ASP A 190 39.21 -59.10 -49.71
N GLU A 191 39.06 -59.35 -48.41
CA GLU A 191 39.58 -60.57 -47.79
C GLU A 191 38.82 -61.82 -48.25
N ARG A 192 37.49 -61.75 -48.41
CA ARG A 192 36.73 -62.86 -49.03
C ARG A 192 37.15 -63.10 -50.47
N PHE A 193 37.38 -62.04 -51.25
CA PHE A 193 37.84 -62.15 -52.63
C PHE A 193 39.25 -62.76 -52.72
N LYS A 194 40.16 -62.38 -51.83
CA LYS A 194 41.50 -62.99 -51.71
C LYS A 194 41.45 -64.46 -51.30
N GLN A 195 40.57 -64.84 -50.36
CA GLN A 195 40.40 -66.23 -49.96
C GLN A 195 39.86 -67.10 -51.11
N LEU A 196 38.92 -66.56 -51.90
CA LEU A 196 38.44 -67.21 -53.13
C LEU A 196 39.56 -67.41 -54.16
N LEU A 197 40.38 -66.38 -54.40
CA LEU A 197 41.55 -66.48 -55.27
C LEU A 197 42.51 -67.56 -54.79
N LYS A 198 42.81 -67.60 -53.48
CA LYS A 198 43.70 -68.60 -52.90
C LYS A 198 43.17 -70.02 -53.08
N TYR A 199 41.87 -70.24 -52.84
CA TYR A 199 41.22 -71.54 -53.05
C TYR A 199 41.25 -71.99 -54.52
N ILE A 200 41.04 -71.07 -55.46
CA ILE A 200 41.13 -71.37 -56.90
C ILE A 200 42.57 -71.71 -57.29
N THR A 201 43.56 -71.00 -56.75
CA THR A 201 44.97 -71.28 -57.03
C THR A 201 45.47 -72.58 -56.40
N GLU A 202 44.97 -72.97 -55.23
CA GLU A 202 45.33 -74.25 -54.56
C GLU A 202 44.62 -75.47 -55.15
N LYS A 203 43.55 -75.29 -55.94
CA LYS A 203 42.85 -76.39 -56.62
C LYS A 203 43.16 -76.55 -58.11
N CYS A 204 43.80 -75.56 -58.74
CA CYS A 204 44.14 -75.59 -60.17
C CYS A 204 45.62 -75.86 -60.48
N PHE A 205 46.44 -76.11 -59.46
CA PHE A 205 47.79 -76.68 -59.57
C PHE A 205 47.90 -77.90 -58.65
#